data_AF-A0A844UAB7-F1
#
_entry.id   AF-A0A844UAB7-F1
#
_cell.length_a   1.000
_cell.length_b   1.000
_cell.length_c   1.000
_cell.angle_alpha   90.00
_cell.angle_beta   90.00
_cell.angle_gamma   90.00
#
_symmetry.space_group_name_H-M   'P 1'
#
loop_
_entity.id
_entity.type
_entity.pdbx_description
1 polymer ?
#
loop_
_entity_poly.entity_id
_entity_poly.type
_entity_poly.pdbx_seq_one_letter_code
_entity_poly.pdbx_strand_id
1 'polypeptide(L)'
;MTKKKDELLGVIPQHAKERMLKDKTKVTETFYKGNKKEAYNRLQFARIYKGYDFLENFAFVKAYIMKKYEMDRIQLLEILLYLVPKNFFTLKDFADVRTLTYTYKKIDILVNKGYVAIASTGRAKSDHLYTCTAKARQIVQETYEMLSREIPIPEDNVLDTDIKTDKLKSKIIKELNKKTKPKTVALLWARKSL
;
A
#
# COMPACT_ATOMS: atom_id res chain seq x y z
N MET A 1 -18.07 -2.09 30.28
CA MET A 1 -18.39 -2.23 28.84
C MET A 1 -19.56 -1.29 28.54
N THR A 2 -19.45 -0.45 27.52
CA THR A 2 -20.40 0.64 27.25
C THR A 2 -21.70 0.10 26.64
N LYS A 3 -22.87 0.51 27.17
CA LYS A 3 -24.23 0.07 26.77
C LYS A 3 -24.46 -0.01 25.24
N LYS A 4 -23.86 0.89 24.45
CA LYS A 4 -23.97 0.93 22.98
C LYS A 4 -23.27 -0.22 22.25
N LYS A 5 -22.21 -0.78 22.83
CA LYS A 5 -21.49 -1.93 22.25
C LYS A 5 -22.36 -3.19 22.27
N ASP A 6 -23.16 -3.35 23.32
CA ASP A 6 -24.08 -4.48 23.47
C ASP A 6 -25.27 -4.35 22.52
N GLU A 7 -25.75 -3.12 22.27
CA GLU A 7 -26.77 -2.84 21.24
C GLU A 7 -26.27 -3.16 19.82
N LEU A 8 -25.04 -2.77 19.48
CA LEU A 8 -24.43 -3.07 18.17
C LEU A 8 -24.23 -4.58 17.94
N LEU A 9 -23.85 -5.31 19.00
CA LEU A 9 -23.78 -6.76 18.93
C LEU A 9 -25.17 -7.36 18.73
N GLY A 10 -26.22 -6.81 19.36
CA GLY A 10 -27.61 -7.28 19.23
C GLY A 10 -28.09 -7.46 17.79
N VAL A 11 -27.73 -6.55 16.88
CA VAL A 11 -28.13 -6.52 15.46
C VAL A 11 -27.42 -7.58 14.60
N ILE A 12 -26.31 -8.13 15.07
CA ILE A 12 -25.48 -9.07 14.30
C ILE A 12 -26.09 -10.48 14.40
N PRO A 13 -26.29 -11.21 13.28
CA PRO A 13 -26.77 -12.60 13.30
C PRO A 13 -25.92 -13.51 14.20
N GLN A 14 -26.55 -14.47 14.88
CA GLN A 14 -25.91 -15.36 15.86
C GLN A 14 -24.62 -16.01 15.33
N HIS A 15 -24.67 -16.56 14.12
CA HIS A 15 -23.54 -17.20 13.46
C HIS A 15 -22.36 -16.24 13.19
N ALA A 16 -22.65 -14.97 12.92
CA ALA A 16 -21.61 -13.95 12.75
C ALA A 16 -20.99 -13.55 14.11
N LYS A 17 -21.77 -13.49 15.19
CA LYS A 17 -21.27 -13.25 16.57
C LYS A 17 -20.27 -14.33 17.00
N GLU A 18 -20.63 -15.59 16.81
CA GLU A 18 -19.80 -16.75 17.17
C GLU A 18 -18.46 -16.72 16.43
N ARG A 19 -18.50 -16.40 15.14
CA ARG A 19 -17.29 -16.24 14.31
C ARG A 19 -16.44 -15.04 14.74
N MET A 20 -17.06 -13.91 15.07
CA MET A 20 -16.37 -12.69 15.54
C MET A 20 -15.70 -12.89 16.91
N LEU A 21 -16.34 -13.63 17.82
CA LEU A 21 -15.79 -14.01 19.11
C LEU A 21 -14.59 -14.96 18.95
N LYS A 22 -14.73 -15.98 18.07
CA LYS A 22 -13.64 -16.91 17.72
C LYS A 22 -12.44 -16.19 17.11
N ASP A 23 -12.70 -15.20 16.26
CA ASP A 23 -11.68 -14.44 15.52
C ASP A 23 -11.12 -13.21 16.28
N LYS A 24 -11.55 -12.96 17.53
CA LYS A 24 -11.16 -11.78 18.34
C LYS A 24 -11.31 -10.43 17.60
N THR A 25 -12.29 -10.32 16.71
CA THR A 25 -12.47 -9.13 15.87
C THR A 25 -13.00 -7.96 16.72
N LYS A 26 -12.34 -6.79 16.67
CA LYS A 26 -12.77 -5.59 17.42
C LYS A 26 -13.74 -4.77 16.57
N VAL A 27 -14.91 -4.48 17.13
CA VAL A 27 -15.86 -3.53 16.56
C VAL A 27 -15.49 -2.13 17.06
N THR A 28 -15.19 -1.21 16.15
CA THR A 28 -14.91 0.20 16.45
C THR A 28 -15.86 1.08 15.65
N GLU A 29 -16.46 2.08 16.31
CA GLU A 29 -17.26 3.09 15.64
C GLU A 29 -16.34 4.02 14.84
N THR A 30 -16.75 4.35 13.60
CA THR A 30 -16.07 5.35 12.76
C THR A 30 -17.06 6.41 12.34
N PHE A 31 -16.78 7.67 12.65
CA PHE A 31 -17.67 8.81 12.37
C PHE A 31 -17.24 9.54 11.08
N TYR A 32 -18.22 9.95 10.27
CA TYR A 32 -18.00 10.87 9.15
C TYR A 32 -17.96 12.32 9.66
N LYS A 33 -17.01 13.12 9.19
CA LYS A 33 -16.71 14.46 9.73
C LYS A 33 -17.54 15.53 8.99
N GLY A 34 -18.38 16.31 9.68
CA GLY A 34 -19.00 17.48 9.03
C GLY A 34 -20.16 18.27 9.67
N ASN A 35 -20.84 17.82 10.74
CA ASN A 35 -22.00 18.57 11.27
C ASN A 35 -21.89 18.87 12.77
N LYS A 36 -22.33 20.07 13.18
CA LYS A 36 -22.31 20.53 14.59
C LYS A 36 -23.35 19.83 15.48
N LYS A 37 -24.35 19.13 14.92
CA LYS A 37 -25.29 18.21 15.60
C LYS A 37 -25.84 17.17 14.60
N GLU A 38 -26.01 15.92 15.03
CA GLU A 38 -26.44 14.78 14.21
C GLU A 38 -27.96 14.78 14.02
N ALA A 39 -28.45 15.00 12.79
CA ALA A 39 -29.87 14.92 12.45
C ALA A 39 -30.33 13.49 12.08
N TYR A 40 -29.40 12.60 11.70
CA TYR A 40 -29.71 11.24 11.29
C TYR A 40 -28.60 10.29 11.76
N ASN A 41 -28.95 9.41 12.68
CA ASN A 41 -28.09 8.44 13.37
C ASN A 41 -28.21 7.01 12.79
N ARG A 42 -28.53 6.89 11.49
CA ARG A 42 -28.59 5.57 10.85
C ARG A 42 -27.17 5.12 10.50
N LEU A 43 -26.69 4.08 11.18
CA LEU A 43 -25.43 3.41 10.88
C LEU A 43 -25.45 2.95 9.40
N GLN A 44 -24.76 3.65 8.51
CA GLN A 44 -24.78 3.30 7.07
C GLN A 44 -23.94 2.06 6.75
N PHE A 45 -22.82 1.87 7.43
CA PHE A 45 -22.00 0.65 7.32
C PHE A 45 -21.03 0.55 8.52
N ALA A 46 -20.98 -0.63 9.16
CA ALA A 46 -19.89 -0.99 10.05
C ALA A 46 -18.77 -1.62 9.19
N ARG A 47 -17.61 -0.98 9.11
CA ARG A 47 -16.46 -1.55 8.37
C ARG A 47 -15.78 -2.59 9.24
N ILE A 48 -16.27 -3.83 9.19
CA ILE A 48 -15.65 -4.98 9.84
C ILE A 48 -14.53 -5.46 8.92
N TYR A 49 -13.30 -5.07 9.21
CA TYR A 49 -12.14 -5.58 8.47
C TYR A 49 -11.37 -6.60 9.33
N LYS A 50 -11.01 -7.72 8.70
CA LYS A 50 -10.10 -8.73 9.23
C LYS A 50 -8.87 -8.72 8.33
N GLY A 51 -7.75 -8.17 8.79
CA GLY A 51 -6.53 -8.09 7.99
C GLY A 51 -5.63 -6.95 8.44
N TYR A 52 -4.76 -6.49 7.54
CA TYR A 52 -4.04 -5.22 7.65
C TYR A 52 -4.44 -4.33 6.45
N ASP A 53 -4.94 -3.10 6.66
CA ASP A 53 -5.33 -2.21 5.55
C ASP A 53 -4.08 -1.52 4.99
N PHE A 54 -3.51 -2.13 3.95
CA PHE A 54 -2.33 -1.61 3.25
C PHE A 54 -2.58 -0.25 2.59
N LEU A 55 -3.83 0.10 2.26
CA LEU A 55 -4.13 1.32 1.50
C LEU A 55 -4.20 2.56 2.39
N GLU A 56 -4.50 2.41 3.69
CA GLU A 56 -4.53 3.53 4.65
C GLU A 56 -3.20 4.30 4.65
N ASN A 57 -2.07 3.58 4.63
CA ASN A 57 -0.73 4.18 4.72
C ASN A 57 -0.11 4.47 3.35
N PHE A 58 -0.75 4.06 2.25
CA PHE A 58 -0.15 4.12 0.92
C PHE A 58 0.25 5.52 0.50
N ALA A 59 -0.55 6.55 0.82
CA ALA A 59 -0.23 7.93 0.49
C ALA A 59 1.11 8.41 1.10
N PHE A 60 1.43 7.97 2.31
CA PHE A 60 2.65 8.37 3.04
C PHE A 60 3.85 7.55 2.59
N VAL A 61 3.69 6.22 2.50
CA VAL A 61 4.74 5.31 2.02
C VAL A 61 5.13 5.67 0.60
N LYS A 62 4.15 5.91 -0.29
CA LYS A 62 4.38 6.36 -1.66
C LYS A 62 5.23 7.62 -1.71
N ALA A 63 4.85 8.66 -0.95
CA ALA A 63 5.58 9.92 -0.96
C ALA A 63 7.04 9.73 -0.53
N TYR A 64 7.27 8.94 0.52
CA TYR A 64 8.61 8.59 0.98
C TYR A 64 9.41 7.82 -0.09
N ILE A 65 8.85 6.73 -0.62
CA ILE A 65 9.50 5.87 -1.61
C ILE A 65 9.84 6.65 -2.88
N MET A 66 8.90 7.47 -3.37
CA MET A 66 9.15 8.30 -4.54
C MET A 66 10.28 9.29 -4.32
N LYS A 67 10.39 9.89 -3.13
CA LYS A 67 11.50 10.79 -2.79
C LYS A 67 12.83 10.03 -2.66
N LYS A 68 12.84 8.91 -1.93
CA LYS A 68 14.04 8.08 -1.71
C LYS A 68 14.67 7.57 -3.00
N TYR A 69 13.84 7.24 -4.00
CA TYR A 69 14.28 6.69 -5.27
C TYR A 69 14.20 7.68 -6.44
N GLU A 70 14.05 8.98 -6.14
CA GLU A 70 14.02 10.06 -7.14
C GLU A 70 13.03 9.77 -8.29
N MET A 71 11.83 9.32 -7.92
CA MET A 71 10.76 9.03 -8.86
C MET A 71 9.95 10.29 -9.16
N ASP A 72 10.15 10.83 -10.35
CA ASP A 72 9.48 12.05 -10.83
C ASP A 72 7.96 11.89 -10.98
N ARG A 73 7.48 10.65 -11.13
CA ARG A 73 6.10 10.33 -11.53
C ARG A 73 5.58 9.16 -10.72
N ILE A 74 4.39 9.32 -10.14
CA ILE A 74 3.69 8.28 -9.35
C ILE A 74 3.52 7.00 -10.15
N GLN A 75 3.25 7.14 -11.43
CA GLN A 75 2.90 6.03 -12.27
C GLN A 75 4.06 5.04 -12.44
N LEU A 76 5.32 5.48 -12.29
CA LEU A 76 6.47 4.58 -12.27
C LEU A 76 6.36 3.57 -11.13
N LEU A 77 6.00 4.01 -9.92
CA LEU A 77 5.82 3.11 -8.79
C LEU A 77 4.67 2.12 -9.04
N GLU A 78 3.55 2.60 -9.61
CA GLU A 78 2.39 1.75 -9.95
C GLU A 78 2.75 0.67 -10.96
N ILE A 79 3.53 1.01 -11.99
CA ILE A 79 4.08 0.04 -12.94
C ILE A 79 4.95 -1.00 -12.23
N LEU A 80 5.86 -0.58 -11.34
CA LEU A 80 6.75 -1.53 -10.66
C LEU A 80 5.97 -2.47 -9.74
N LEU A 81 4.99 -1.95 -9.00
CA LEU A 81 4.11 -2.74 -8.15
C LEU A 81 3.34 -3.80 -8.95
N TYR A 82 2.99 -3.50 -10.21
CA TYR A 82 2.35 -4.44 -11.12
C TYR A 82 3.31 -5.46 -11.74
N LEU A 83 4.51 -5.03 -12.16
CA LEU A 83 5.44 -5.89 -12.93
C LEU A 83 6.29 -6.81 -12.05
N VAL A 84 6.72 -6.37 -10.87
CA VAL A 84 7.62 -7.14 -10.01
C VAL A 84 7.06 -8.54 -9.67
N PRO A 85 5.78 -8.70 -9.33
CA PRO A 85 5.19 -10.02 -9.07
C PRO A 85 5.21 -10.98 -10.27
N LYS A 86 5.27 -10.48 -11.51
CA LYS A 86 5.23 -11.31 -12.72
C LYS A 86 6.54 -12.05 -13.00
N ASN A 87 7.66 -11.66 -12.38
CA ASN A 87 9.03 -12.16 -12.59
C ASN A 87 9.59 -11.96 -14.02
N PHE A 88 8.88 -12.44 -15.03
CA PHE A 88 9.15 -12.23 -16.46
C PHE A 88 7.89 -11.71 -17.15
N PHE A 89 8.05 -10.81 -18.12
CA PHE A 89 6.93 -10.20 -18.83
C PHE A 89 7.34 -9.76 -20.23
N THR A 90 6.35 -9.52 -21.08
CA THR A 90 6.53 -9.05 -22.45
C THR A 90 5.89 -7.67 -22.63
N LEU A 91 6.04 -7.07 -23.82
CA LEU A 91 5.33 -5.83 -24.13
C LEU A 91 3.80 -5.99 -24.11
N LYS A 92 3.26 -7.20 -24.23
CA LYS A 92 1.81 -7.44 -24.13
C LYS A 92 1.30 -7.21 -22.70
N ASP A 93 2.08 -7.59 -21.69
CA ASP A 93 1.73 -7.35 -20.28
C ASP A 93 1.64 -5.85 -19.93
N PHE A 94 2.31 -4.98 -20.70
CA PHE A 94 2.16 -3.53 -20.57
C PHE A 94 0.85 -2.99 -21.13
N ALA A 95 0.21 -3.69 -22.07
CA ALA A 95 -1.03 -3.23 -22.69
C ALA A 95 -2.16 -3.12 -21.66
N ASP A 96 -2.21 -4.03 -20.69
CA ASP A 96 -3.20 -4.02 -19.61
C ASP A 96 -3.02 -2.85 -18.64
N VAL A 97 -1.77 -2.37 -18.48
CA VAL A 97 -1.45 -1.20 -17.66
C VAL A 97 -1.69 0.10 -18.43
N ARG A 98 -1.55 0.05 -19.76
CA ARG A 98 -1.66 1.19 -20.68
C ARG A 98 -3.08 1.76 -20.75
N THR A 99 -4.11 0.97 -20.48
CA THR A 99 -5.52 1.40 -20.50
C THR A 99 -5.90 2.31 -19.34
N LEU A 100 -5.12 2.32 -18.24
CA LEU A 100 -5.53 2.98 -17.00
C LEU A 100 -5.18 4.47 -16.91
N THR A 101 -4.23 4.99 -17.69
CA THR A 101 -3.89 6.41 -18.00
C THR A 101 -2.38 6.50 -18.24
N TYR A 102 -1.88 6.60 -19.49
CA TYR A 102 -0.42 6.66 -19.68
C TYR A 102 0.10 7.42 -20.89
N THR A 103 0.98 8.40 -20.59
CA THR A 103 1.75 9.23 -21.55
C THR A 103 3.25 8.84 -21.63
N TYR A 104 3.77 7.93 -20.78
CA TYR A 104 5.18 7.48 -20.82
C TYR A 104 5.39 6.09 -21.45
N LYS A 105 4.95 5.95 -22.72
CA LYS A 105 4.77 4.70 -23.49
C LYS A 105 6.02 3.85 -23.83
N LYS A 106 7.16 3.91 -23.13
CA LYS A 106 8.33 3.10 -23.56
C LYS A 106 8.93 2.32 -22.41
N ILE A 107 8.89 0.99 -22.55
CA ILE A 107 9.75 0.04 -21.83
C ILE A 107 11.20 0.54 -21.76
N ASP A 108 11.66 1.26 -22.78
CA ASP A 108 12.97 1.91 -22.84
C ASP A 108 13.22 2.85 -21.67
N ILE A 109 12.23 3.59 -21.18
CA ILE A 109 12.41 4.48 -20.03
C ILE A 109 12.68 3.66 -18.76
N LEU A 110 11.96 2.55 -18.60
CA LEU A 110 12.16 1.65 -17.46
C LEU A 110 13.51 0.93 -17.55
N VAL A 111 13.93 0.59 -18.77
CA VAL A 111 15.27 0.02 -19.03
C VAL A 111 16.36 1.06 -18.74
N ASN A 112 16.23 2.27 -19.27
CA ASN A 112 17.20 3.35 -19.10
C ASN A 112 17.32 3.81 -17.63
N LYS A 113 16.21 3.83 -16.88
CA LYS A 113 16.23 4.12 -15.42
C LYS A 113 16.71 2.93 -14.57
N GLY A 114 17.01 1.79 -15.21
CA GLY A 114 17.54 0.59 -14.55
C GLY A 114 16.51 -0.17 -13.71
N TYR A 115 15.22 -0.01 -13.97
CA TYR A 115 14.14 -0.72 -13.29
C TYR A 115 13.81 -2.06 -13.95
N VAL A 116 14.05 -2.15 -15.26
CA VAL A 116 13.77 -3.35 -16.07
C VAL A 116 15.01 -3.70 -16.88
N ALA A 117 15.25 -4.99 -17.09
CA ALA A 117 16.29 -5.52 -17.97
C ALA A 117 15.67 -6.45 -19.01
N ILE A 118 16.37 -6.63 -20.12
CA ILE A 118 16.02 -7.63 -21.14
C ILE A 118 16.61 -8.97 -20.68
N ALA A 119 15.75 -9.95 -20.43
CA ALA A 119 16.15 -11.31 -20.07
C ALA A 119 16.44 -12.17 -21.31
N SER A 120 15.72 -11.93 -22.42
CA SER A 120 15.95 -12.60 -23.69
C SER A 120 15.51 -11.72 -24.85
N THR A 121 16.32 -11.66 -25.92
CA THR A 121 16.03 -10.90 -27.13
C THR A 121 15.26 -11.76 -28.13
N GLY A 122 14.07 -11.32 -28.49
CA GLY A 122 13.29 -11.85 -29.62
C GLY A 122 13.62 -11.15 -30.94
N ARG A 123 13.01 -11.60 -32.06
CA ARG A 123 13.19 -10.97 -33.39
C ARG A 123 12.71 -9.53 -33.42
N ALA A 124 11.53 -9.28 -32.84
CA ALA A 124 11.00 -7.95 -32.66
C ALA A 124 11.01 -7.57 -31.18
N LYS A 125 10.92 -6.27 -30.90
CA LYS A 125 10.85 -5.73 -29.54
C LYS A 125 9.62 -6.21 -28.77
N SER A 126 8.53 -6.50 -29.47
CA SER A 126 7.33 -7.15 -28.90
C SER A 126 7.60 -8.52 -28.31
N ASP A 127 8.63 -9.19 -28.83
CA ASP A 127 8.96 -10.59 -28.53
C ASP A 127 10.11 -10.68 -27.52
N HIS A 128 10.63 -9.53 -27.06
CA HIS A 128 11.61 -9.49 -26.00
C HIS A 128 10.97 -9.94 -24.68
N LEU A 129 11.71 -10.77 -23.94
CA LEU A 129 11.38 -11.12 -22.58
C LEU A 129 12.09 -10.15 -21.65
N TYR A 130 11.33 -9.50 -20.76
CA TYR A 130 11.82 -8.54 -19.80
C TYR A 130 11.72 -9.10 -18.38
N THR A 131 12.57 -8.60 -17.48
CA THR A 131 12.50 -8.89 -16.05
C THR A 131 12.78 -7.62 -15.23
N CYS A 132 12.22 -7.53 -14.04
CA CYS A 132 12.54 -6.46 -13.10
C CYS A 132 13.94 -6.65 -12.54
N THR A 133 14.71 -5.56 -12.43
CA THR A 133 16.05 -5.57 -11.84
C THR A 133 15.98 -5.74 -10.32
N ALA A 134 17.12 -6.02 -9.68
CA ALA A 134 17.24 -6.04 -8.22
C ALA A 134 16.77 -4.71 -7.59
N LYS A 135 17.08 -3.57 -8.24
CA LYS A 135 16.63 -2.23 -7.83
C LYS A 135 15.10 -2.15 -7.77
N ALA A 136 14.40 -2.57 -8.83
CA ALA A 136 12.94 -2.57 -8.86
C ALA A 136 12.32 -3.49 -7.81
N ARG A 137 12.88 -4.68 -7.63
CA ARG A 137 12.43 -5.63 -6.58
C ARG A 137 12.61 -5.04 -5.18
N GLN A 138 13.74 -4.38 -4.91
CA GLN A 138 14.00 -3.73 -3.64
C GLN A 138 12.98 -2.60 -3.36
N ILE A 139 12.69 -1.75 -4.35
CA ILE A 139 11.69 -0.68 -4.21
C ILE A 139 10.33 -1.25 -3.80
N VAL A 140 9.88 -2.29 -4.51
CA VAL A 140 8.58 -2.92 -4.26
C VAL A 140 8.57 -3.63 -2.91
N GLN A 141 9.65 -4.34 -2.56
CA GLN A 141 9.80 -4.98 -1.25
C GLN A 141 9.72 -3.94 -0.12
N GLU A 142 10.51 -2.87 -0.17
CA GLU A 142 10.48 -1.82 0.85
C GLU A 142 9.11 -1.14 0.94
N THR A 143 8.44 -0.96 -0.21
CA THR A 143 7.07 -0.44 -0.24
C THR A 143 6.12 -1.35 0.54
N TYR A 144 6.18 -2.67 0.32
CA TYR A 144 5.36 -3.63 1.05
C TYR A 144 5.71 -3.68 2.54
N GLU A 145 6.99 -3.70 2.89
CA GLU A 145 7.48 -3.73 4.27
C GLU A 145 7.07 -2.47 5.06
N MET A 146 7.07 -1.30 4.42
CA MET A 146 6.59 -0.06 5.04
C MET A 146 5.07 -0.02 5.12
N LEU A 147 4.37 -0.48 4.08
CA LEU A 147 2.91 -0.57 4.11
C LEU A 147 2.49 -1.50 5.25
N SER A 148 3.12 -2.67 5.40
CA SER A 148 2.86 -3.67 6.44
C SER A 148 3.32 -3.27 7.85
N ARG A 149 4.05 -2.14 7.99
CA ARG A 149 4.72 -1.69 9.23
C ARG A 149 5.78 -2.68 9.75
N GLU A 150 6.32 -3.53 8.90
CA GLU A 150 7.52 -4.32 9.23
C GLU A 150 8.71 -3.38 9.48
N ILE A 151 8.85 -2.39 8.61
CA ILE A 151 9.85 -1.32 8.70
C ILE A 151 9.13 0.02 8.96
N PRO A 152 9.62 0.86 9.89
CA PRO A 152 9.06 2.19 10.11
C PRO A 152 9.35 3.10 8.91
N ILE A 153 8.47 4.07 8.64
CA ILE A 153 8.75 5.12 7.67
C ILE A 153 9.75 6.08 8.33
N PRO A 154 10.96 6.27 7.78
CA PRO A 154 11.97 7.13 8.39
C PRO A 154 11.46 8.56 8.56
N GLU A 155 11.73 9.20 9.68
CA GLU A 155 11.13 10.51 10.02
C GLU A 155 11.94 11.69 9.46
N ASP A 156 13.25 11.52 9.30
CA ASP A 156 14.20 12.62 9.10
C ASP A 156 14.27 13.15 7.67
N ASN A 157 13.70 12.43 6.68
CA ASN A 157 13.91 12.73 5.27
C ASN A 157 12.64 12.87 4.43
N VAL A 158 11.46 12.76 5.02
CA VAL A 158 10.25 12.55 4.20
C VAL A 158 9.86 13.83 3.46
N LEU A 159 9.98 15.01 4.10
CA LEU A 159 9.18 16.16 3.70
C LEU A 159 9.82 17.48 4.14
N ASP A 160 9.62 18.53 3.36
CA ASP A 160 10.19 19.83 3.63
C ASP A 160 9.47 20.45 4.84
N THR A 161 10.19 20.63 5.95
CA THR A 161 9.57 21.04 7.22
C THR A 161 8.94 22.42 7.15
N ASP A 162 9.24 23.24 6.14
CA ASP A 162 8.67 24.57 6.01
C ASP A 162 7.25 24.57 5.42
N ILE A 163 6.84 23.48 4.78
CA ILE A 163 5.52 23.37 4.15
C ILE A 163 4.50 22.79 5.14
N LYS A 164 3.35 23.46 5.31
CA LYS A 164 2.30 23.06 6.27
C LYS A 164 1.77 21.63 6.04
N THR A 165 1.59 21.22 4.78
CA THR A 165 1.15 19.87 4.42
C THR A 165 2.15 18.81 4.84
N ASP A 166 3.42 19.18 4.84
CA ASP A 166 4.54 18.31 5.08
C ASP A 166 4.76 18.12 6.58
N LYS A 167 4.60 19.18 7.39
CA LYS A 167 4.46 19.07 8.86
C LYS A 167 3.33 18.12 9.28
N LEU A 168 2.17 18.21 8.62
CA LEU A 168 1.02 17.35 8.92
C LEU A 168 1.32 15.88 8.63
N LYS A 169 1.88 15.59 7.46
CA LYS A 169 2.28 14.22 7.10
C LYS A 169 3.37 13.69 8.04
N SER A 170 4.38 14.48 8.42
CA SER A 170 5.41 14.07 9.38
C SER A 170 4.80 13.74 10.75
N LYS A 171 3.81 14.51 11.21
CA LYS A 171 3.05 14.19 12.43
C LYS A 171 2.30 12.86 12.30
N ILE A 172 1.65 12.62 11.16
CA ILE A 172 0.92 11.37 10.91
C ILE A 172 1.89 10.18 10.87
N ILE A 173 3.05 10.33 10.22
CA ILE A 173 4.09 9.30 10.18
C ILE A 173 4.58 8.95 11.59
N LYS A 174 4.83 9.95 12.45
CA LYS A 174 5.17 9.73 13.86
C LYS A 174 4.11 8.94 14.61
N GLU A 175 2.83 9.27 14.40
CA GLU A 175 1.72 8.54 15.01
C GLU A 175 1.57 7.11 14.44
N LEU A 176 1.88 6.91 13.15
CA LEU A 176 1.87 5.59 12.53
C LEU A 176 2.99 4.69 13.06
N ASN A 177 4.20 5.23 13.23
CA ASN A 177 5.37 4.51 13.74
C ASN A 177 5.19 4.08 15.21
N LYS A 178 4.37 4.79 15.99
CA LYS A 178 4.04 4.43 17.39
C LYS A 178 3.05 3.27 17.53
N LYS A 179 2.30 2.91 16.48
CA LYS A 179 1.31 1.83 16.54
C LYS A 179 2.01 0.46 16.65
N THR A 180 1.42 -0.46 17.42
CA THR A 180 2.00 -1.80 17.63
C THR A 180 2.05 -2.61 16.33
N LYS A 181 3.21 -3.25 16.07
CA LYS A 181 3.42 -4.12 14.90
C LYS A 181 2.46 -5.33 14.95
N PRO A 182 1.98 -5.84 13.80
CA PRO A 182 1.15 -7.04 13.76
C PRO A 182 1.94 -8.25 14.31
N LYS A 183 1.30 -9.10 15.13
CA LYS A 183 1.95 -10.29 15.72
C LYS A 183 2.14 -11.45 14.71
N THR A 184 1.33 -11.48 13.65
CA THR A 184 1.38 -12.48 12.58
C THR A 184 1.90 -11.82 11.32
N VAL A 185 3.22 -11.72 11.20
CA VAL A 185 3.89 -11.42 9.93
C VAL A 185 4.32 -12.77 9.36
N ALA A 186 3.52 -13.34 8.46
CA ALA A 186 4.08 -14.33 7.55
C ALA A 186 5.05 -13.57 6.64
N LEU A 187 6.36 -13.75 6.87
CA LEU A 187 7.41 -13.16 6.04
C LEU A 187 7.26 -13.71 4.62
N LEU A 188 6.49 -13.02 3.77
CA LEU A 188 6.37 -13.36 2.35
C LEU A 188 7.71 -13.22 1.61
N TRP A 189 8.64 -12.43 2.16
CA TRP A 189 9.90 -12.02 1.54
C TRP A 189 11.08 -12.06 2.52
N ALA A 190 11.16 -13.07 3.40
CA ALA A 190 12.24 -13.18 4.37
C ALA A 190 13.63 -13.02 3.71
N ARG A 191 14.32 -11.92 3.98
CA ARG A 191 15.76 -11.83 3.71
C ARG A 191 16.44 -12.85 4.61
N LYS A 192 16.99 -13.92 4.04
CA LYS A 192 18.03 -14.67 4.73
C LYS A 192 19.21 -13.71 4.90
N SER A 193 19.53 -13.35 6.13
CA SER A 193 20.83 -12.76 6.45
C SER A 193 21.91 -13.79 6.08
N LEU A 194 22.85 -13.39 5.22
CA LEU A 194 24.15 -14.05 5.11
C LEU A 194 24.98 -13.69 6.34
#